data_AF-H3C0F0-F1
#
_entry.id   AF-H3C0F0-F1
#
_cell.length_a   1.000
_cell.length_b   1.000
_cell.length_c   1.000
_cell.angle_alpha   90.00
_cell.angle_beta   90.00
_cell.angle_gamma   90.00
#
_symmetry.space_group_name_H-M   'P 1'
#
loop_
_entity.id
_entity.type
_entity.pdbx_description
1 polymer ?
#
loop_
_entity_poly.entity_id
_entity_poly.type
_entity_poly.pdbx_seq_one_letter_code
_entity_poly.pdbx_strand_id
1 'polypeptide(L)'
;RHIFIFCVLLTYVNALNPLLTLKCHLNRQENEPPLDKGALPWLGHALEFGRDAAKFLARMKEKHGDVFTVRVAGQYVTVVLDANSFDSVVNDTVSLDFISSKNQLLERIFHLKLPGLQPAAERYFQGCRFAKLCQTMKANIESLLLGEVQGSSAWEWKQDSLFSFCYSLLFRAGYLTMFESTGNANVVYEEFRKFDQLLPKLAQGSL
;
A
#
# COMPACT_ATOMS: atom_id res chain seq x y z
N ARG A 1 40.59 -30.84 0.89
CA ARG A 1 39.66 -29.94 1.62
C ARG A 1 38.57 -29.36 0.70
N HIS A 2 38.91 -28.76 -0.45
CA HIS A 2 37.91 -28.14 -1.35
C HIS A 2 36.85 -29.11 -1.93
N ILE A 3 37.24 -30.33 -2.32
CA ILE A 3 36.31 -31.34 -2.86
C ILE A 3 35.29 -31.80 -1.81
N PHE A 4 35.73 -31.96 -0.56
CA PHE A 4 34.87 -32.39 0.54
C PHE A 4 33.82 -31.32 0.89
N ILE A 5 34.21 -30.04 0.87
CA ILE A 5 33.30 -28.90 1.08
C ILE A 5 32.26 -28.84 -0.05
N PHE A 6 32.68 -29.06 -1.30
CA PHE A 6 31.79 -29.04 -2.46
C PHE A 6 30.74 -30.17 -2.39
N CYS A 7 31.15 -31.39 -2.01
CA CYS A 7 30.23 -32.52 -1.82
C CYS A 7 29.23 -32.28 -0.69
N VAL A 8 29.66 -31.71 0.43
CA VAL A 8 28.77 -31.37 1.57
C VAL A 8 27.77 -30.27 1.20
N LEU A 9 28.19 -29.27 0.42
CA LEU A 9 27.28 -28.23 -0.09
C LEU A 9 26.25 -28.81 -1.06
N LEU A 10 26.66 -29.70 -1.97
CA LEU A 10 25.75 -30.34 -2.92
C LEU A 10 24.73 -31.23 -2.23
N THR A 11 25.14 -32.02 -1.23
CA THR A 11 24.20 -32.86 -0.47
C THR A 11 23.26 -32.02 0.39
N TYR A 12 23.74 -30.93 0.98
CA TYR A 12 22.89 -30.00 1.71
C TYR A 12 21.84 -29.34 0.81
N VAL A 13 22.23 -28.82 -0.36
CA VAL A 13 21.31 -28.23 -1.34
C VAL A 13 20.30 -29.27 -1.85
N ASN A 14 20.75 -30.49 -2.17
CA ASN A 14 19.89 -31.56 -2.65
C ASN A 14 18.96 -32.14 -1.57
N ALA A 15 19.31 -32.06 -0.29
CA ALA A 15 18.46 -32.47 0.82
C ALA A 15 17.47 -31.37 1.24
N LEU A 16 17.85 -30.09 1.13
CA LEU A 16 16.99 -28.95 1.43
C LEU A 16 15.86 -28.78 0.39
N ASN A 17 16.19 -29.00 -0.88
CA ASN A 17 15.26 -28.81 -2.01
C ASN A 17 13.96 -29.64 -1.91
N PRO A 18 13.98 -30.97 -1.63
CA PRO A 18 12.75 -31.75 -1.46
C PRO A 18 12.00 -31.39 -0.18
N LEU A 19 12.70 -30.96 0.88
CA LEU A 19 12.06 -30.54 2.14
C LEU A 19 11.30 -29.21 1.98
N LEU A 20 11.85 -28.29 1.17
CA LEU A 20 11.19 -27.05 0.78
C LEU A 20 9.99 -27.27 -0.14
N THR A 21 10.07 -28.22 -1.09
CA THR A 21 8.95 -28.51 -2.01
C THR A 21 7.80 -29.24 -1.30
N LEU A 22 8.08 -30.12 -0.33
CA LEU A 22 7.06 -30.81 0.47
C LEU A 22 6.21 -29.89 1.35
N LYS A 23 6.79 -28.83 1.93
CA LYS A 23 6.05 -27.81 2.70
C LYS A 23 5.22 -26.86 1.82
N CYS A 24 5.32 -26.96 0.50
CA CYS A 24 4.72 -26.01 -0.45
C CYS A 24 3.51 -26.55 -1.23
N HIS A 25 3.08 -27.79 -0.97
CA HIS A 25 1.98 -28.42 -1.68
C HIS A 25 0.65 -28.28 -0.92
N LEU A 26 0.13 -27.05 -0.83
CA LEU A 26 -1.32 -26.89 -0.68
C LEU A 26 -1.95 -27.33 -2.00
N ASN A 27 -2.77 -28.38 -1.97
CA ASN A 27 -3.55 -28.81 -3.13
C ASN A 27 -4.94 -28.18 -3.05
N ARG A 28 -5.46 -27.74 -4.20
CA ARG A 28 -6.81 -27.17 -4.30
C ARG A 28 -7.84 -28.20 -3.82
N GLN A 29 -8.68 -27.82 -2.87
CA GLN A 29 -9.82 -28.63 -2.43
C GLN A 29 -11.01 -28.50 -3.39
N GLU A 30 -12.00 -29.37 -3.24
CA GLU A 30 -13.25 -29.27 -3.97
C GLU A 30 -13.97 -27.96 -3.59
N ASN A 31 -14.45 -27.21 -4.59
CA ASN A 31 -15.06 -25.87 -4.47
C ASN A 31 -14.11 -24.71 -4.10
N GLU A 32 -12.80 -24.93 -3.98
CA GLU A 32 -11.85 -23.82 -3.88
C GLU A 32 -11.62 -23.12 -5.24
N PRO A 33 -11.34 -21.81 -5.25
CA PRO A 33 -10.98 -21.09 -6.47
C PRO A 33 -9.79 -21.71 -7.22
N PRO A 34 -9.63 -21.44 -8.53
CA PRO A 34 -8.46 -21.83 -9.29
C PRO A 34 -7.16 -21.38 -8.61
N LEU A 35 -6.24 -22.33 -8.36
CA LEU A 35 -4.98 -22.07 -7.66
C LEU A 35 -3.81 -22.00 -8.65
N ASP A 36 -3.13 -20.85 -8.71
CA ASP A 36 -1.92 -20.62 -9.51
C ASP A 36 -0.71 -20.32 -8.61
N LYS A 37 0.19 -21.30 -8.48
CA LYS A 37 1.37 -21.22 -7.59
C LYS A 37 2.53 -20.44 -8.20
N GLY A 38 2.52 -20.16 -9.51
CA GLY A 38 3.66 -19.60 -10.22
C GLY A 38 4.83 -20.58 -10.38
N ALA A 39 5.86 -20.13 -11.10
CA ALA A 39 7.02 -20.96 -11.44
C ALA A 39 8.07 -21.06 -10.31
N LEU A 40 8.16 -20.06 -9.43
CA LEU A 40 9.17 -19.99 -8.38
C LEU A 40 8.66 -20.63 -7.08
N PRO A 41 9.33 -21.68 -6.56
CA PRO A 41 8.98 -22.27 -5.27
C PRO A 41 9.01 -21.22 -4.15
N TRP A 42 8.03 -21.30 -3.24
CA TRP A 42 7.81 -20.35 -2.13
C TRP A 42 7.44 -18.92 -2.57
N LEU A 43 8.25 -18.28 -3.41
CA LEU A 43 8.07 -16.90 -3.85
C LEU A 43 6.80 -16.70 -4.70
N GLY A 44 6.46 -17.71 -5.51
CA GLY A 44 5.32 -17.67 -6.43
C GLY A 44 5.41 -16.48 -7.39
N HIS A 45 4.36 -15.67 -7.44
CA HIS A 45 4.21 -14.51 -8.32
C HIS A 45 4.70 -13.19 -7.70
N ALA A 46 5.41 -13.21 -6.57
CA ALA A 46 5.77 -11.99 -5.83
C ALA A 46 6.49 -10.92 -6.66
N LEU A 47 7.44 -11.32 -7.50
CA LEU A 47 8.22 -10.38 -8.31
C LEU A 47 7.36 -9.69 -9.38
N GLU A 48 6.47 -10.44 -10.02
CA GLU A 48 5.61 -9.90 -11.06
C GLU A 48 4.50 -9.03 -10.46
N PHE A 49 3.89 -9.50 -9.37
CA PHE A 49 2.91 -8.74 -8.61
C PHE A 49 3.49 -7.44 -8.05
N GLY A 50 4.70 -7.48 -7.48
CA GLY A 50 5.36 -6.29 -6.92
C GLY A 50 5.83 -5.29 -7.97
N ARG A 51 6.14 -5.73 -9.19
CA ARG A 51 6.57 -4.86 -10.29
C ARG A 51 5.40 -4.13 -10.94
N ASP A 52 4.32 -4.84 -11.26
CA ASP A 52 3.13 -4.29 -11.91
C ASP A 52 1.91 -5.15 -11.55
N ALA A 53 1.29 -4.82 -10.42
CA ALA A 53 0.12 -5.52 -9.91
C ALA A 53 -1.07 -5.46 -10.87
N ALA A 54 -1.28 -4.31 -11.54
CA ALA A 54 -2.41 -4.14 -12.45
C ALA A 54 -2.31 -5.06 -13.67
N LYS A 55 -1.15 -5.08 -14.33
CA LYS A 55 -0.90 -5.97 -15.47
C LYS A 55 -0.93 -7.44 -15.06
N PHE A 56 -0.37 -7.76 -13.89
CA PHE A 56 -0.44 -9.11 -13.32
C PHE A 56 -1.89 -9.58 -13.13
N LEU A 57 -2.72 -8.77 -12.47
CA LEU A 57 -4.12 -9.10 -12.17
C LEU A 57 -4.96 -9.20 -13.44
N ALA A 58 -4.75 -8.31 -14.43
CA ALA A 58 -5.45 -8.37 -15.71
C ALA A 58 -5.20 -9.70 -16.45
N ARG A 59 -3.93 -10.14 -16.51
CA ARG A 59 -3.58 -11.43 -17.12
C ARG A 59 -4.16 -12.61 -16.33
N MET A 60 -4.14 -12.55 -14.99
CA MET A 60 -4.71 -13.63 -14.17
C MET A 60 -6.23 -13.71 -14.29
N LYS A 61 -6.90 -12.56 -14.42
CA LYS A 61 -8.33 -12.50 -14.74
C LYS A 61 -8.64 -13.17 -16.07
N GLU A 62 -7.88 -12.86 -17.11
CA GLU A 62 -8.07 -13.49 -18.43
C GLU A 62 -7.85 -15.01 -18.37
N LYS A 63 -6.91 -15.48 -17.54
CA LYS A 63 -6.56 -16.89 -17.41
C LYS A 63 -7.54 -17.70 -16.55
N HIS A 64 -8.00 -17.15 -15.44
CA HIS A 64 -8.71 -17.88 -14.38
C HIS A 64 -10.12 -17.34 -14.07
N GLY A 65 -10.53 -16.23 -14.68
CA GLY A 65 -11.81 -15.58 -14.45
C GLY A 65 -11.77 -14.57 -13.30
N ASP A 66 -12.94 -14.25 -12.76
CA ASP A 66 -13.09 -13.17 -11.78
C ASP A 66 -12.69 -13.55 -10.35
N VAL A 67 -12.47 -14.83 -10.07
CA VAL A 67 -12.01 -15.30 -8.75
C VAL A 67 -10.92 -16.33 -8.92
N PHE A 68 -9.76 -16.09 -8.29
CA PHE A 68 -8.61 -16.99 -8.36
C PHE A 68 -7.69 -16.82 -7.15
N THR A 69 -6.94 -17.87 -6.82
CA THR A 69 -5.95 -17.87 -5.75
C THR A 69 -4.54 -17.91 -6.33
N VAL A 70 -3.70 -16.95 -5.95
CA VAL A 70 -2.30 -16.88 -6.36
C VAL A 70 -1.38 -17.01 -5.17
N ARG A 71 -0.20 -17.61 -5.37
CA ARG A 71 0.85 -17.59 -4.36
C ARG A 71 1.73 -16.35 -4.51
N VAL A 72 1.88 -15.55 -3.47
CA VAL A 72 2.69 -14.32 -3.44
C VAL A 72 3.50 -14.30 -2.15
N ALA A 73 4.84 -14.37 -2.26
CA ALA A 73 5.78 -14.29 -1.14
C ALA A 73 5.46 -15.28 0.00
N GLY A 74 5.19 -16.54 -0.37
CA GLY A 74 4.85 -17.60 0.58
C GLY A 74 3.39 -17.65 1.01
N GLN A 75 2.61 -16.58 0.79
CA GLN A 75 1.19 -16.49 1.15
C GLN A 75 0.30 -16.91 -0.03
N TYR A 76 -0.87 -17.47 0.27
CA TYR A 76 -1.93 -17.74 -0.70
C TYR A 76 -2.96 -16.62 -0.62
N VAL A 77 -3.15 -15.88 -1.72
CA VAL A 77 -4.02 -14.72 -1.80
C VAL A 77 -5.11 -15.02 -2.81
N THR A 78 -6.36 -15.07 -2.34
CA THR A 78 -7.54 -15.16 -3.21
C THR A 78 -7.96 -13.76 -3.63
N VAL A 79 -7.94 -13.53 -4.93
CA VAL A 79 -8.37 -12.27 -5.55
C VAL A 79 -9.81 -12.44 -6.02
N VAL A 80 -10.64 -11.45 -5.71
CA VAL A 80 -12.02 -11.33 -6.18
C VAL A 80 -12.12 -10.07 -7.03
N LEU A 81 -12.60 -10.21 -8.27
CA LEU A 81 -12.70 -9.13 -9.27
C LEU A 81 -14.14 -8.92 -9.78
N ASP A 82 -15.11 -9.70 -9.29
CA ASP A 82 -16.53 -9.50 -9.60
C ASP A 82 -17.12 -8.40 -8.71
N ALA A 83 -17.56 -7.31 -9.33
CA ALA A 83 -18.10 -6.15 -8.63
C ALA A 83 -19.38 -6.48 -7.82
N ASN A 84 -20.18 -7.45 -8.24
CA ASN A 84 -21.43 -7.80 -7.54
C ASN A 84 -21.16 -8.52 -6.21
N SER A 85 -20.00 -9.15 -6.07
CA SER A 85 -19.59 -9.87 -4.87
C SER A 85 -18.83 -9.02 -3.84
N PHE A 86 -18.48 -7.77 -4.16
CA PHE A 86 -17.66 -6.95 -3.27
C PHE A 86 -18.35 -6.61 -1.96
N ASP A 87 -19.64 -6.27 -2.00
CA ASP A 87 -20.37 -5.90 -0.79
C ASP A 87 -20.45 -7.06 0.21
N SER A 88 -20.59 -8.31 -0.26
CA SER A 88 -20.63 -9.46 0.64
C SER A 88 -19.26 -9.74 1.29
N VAL A 89 -18.18 -9.56 0.55
CA VAL A 89 -16.81 -9.75 1.05
C VAL A 89 -16.39 -8.63 2.01
N VAL A 90 -16.65 -7.37 1.67
CA VAL A 90 -16.22 -6.22 2.49
C VAL A 90 -17.00 -6.14 3.81
N ASN A 91 -18.28 -6.53 3.80
CA ASN A 91 -19.12 -6.47 5.00
C ASN A 91 -18.96 -7.69 5.93
N ASP A 92 -18.31 -8.78 5.50
CA ASP A 92 -18.06 -9.94 6.36
C ASP A 92 -16.89 -9.70 7.33
N THR A 93 -17.20 -9.03 8.43
CA THR A 93 -16.23 -8.75 9.51
C THR A 93 -16.02 -9.93 10.47
N VAL A 94 -16.80 -11.01 10.33
CA VAL A 94 -16.70 -12.20 11.19
C VAL A 94 -15.67 -13.17 10.64
N SER A 95 -15.71 -13.42 9.34
CA SER A 95 -14.79 -14.35 8.67
C SER A 95 -13.52 -13.64 8.17
N LEU A 96 -13.59 -12.34 7.83
CA LEU A 96 -12.48 -11.59 7.25
C LEU A 96 -12.00 -10.49 8.21
N ASP A 97 -10.79 -10.68 8.73
CA ASP A 97 -10.16 -9.73 9.65
C ASP A 97 -9.30 -8.68 8.92
N PHE A 98 -9.94 -7.55 8.59
CA PHE A 98 -9.26 -6.39 8.02
C PHE A 98 -8.44 -5.61 9.06
N ILE A 99 -8.76 -5.72 10.35
CA ILE A 99 -8.14 -4.94 11.42
C ILE A 99 -6.72 -5.44 11.66
N SER A 100 -6.51 -6.75 11.74
CA SER A 100 -5.17 -7.33 11.90
C SER A 100 -4.25 -6.97 10.73
N SER A 101 -4.74 -7.08 9.50
CA SER A 101 -3.97 -6.71 8.30
C SER A 101 -3.56 -5.24 8.30
N LYS A 102 -4.49 -4.35 8.67
CA LYS A 102 -4.22 -2.91 8.82
C LYS A 102 -3.16 -2.65 9.90
N ASN A 103 -3.30 -3.28 11.07
CA ASN A 103 -2.37 -3.09 12.19
C ASN A 103 -0.96 -3.57 11.85
N GLN A 104 -0.82 -4.69 11.13
CA GLN A 104 0.48 -5.17 10.66
C GLN A 104 1.15 -4.16 9.71
N LEU A 105 0.38 -3.54 8.82
CA LEU A 105 0.87 -2.52 7.90
C LEU A 105 1.28 -1.24 8.66
N LEU A 106 0.48 -0.81 9.63
CA LEU A 106 0.80 0.35 10.48
C LEU A 106 2.07 0.13 11.32
N GLU A 107 2.23 -1.07 11.90
CA GLU A 107 3.45 -1.42 12.63
C GLU A 107 4.67 -1.47 11.70
N ARG A 108 4.51 -1.99 10.48
CA ARG A 108 5.62 -2.08 9.52
C ARG A 108 6.06 -0.71 8.98
N ILE A 109 5.10 0.15 8.62
CA ILE A 109 5.40 1.43 7.94
C ILE A 109 5.68 2.54 8.95
N PHE A 110 4.92 2.60 10.04
CA PHE A 110 4.96 3.70 10.99
C PHE A 110 5.47 3.30 12.38
N HIS A 111 5.76 2.01 12.62
CA HIS A 111 6.12 1.50 13.94
C HIS A 111 5.07 1.79 15.01
N LEU A 112 3.79 1.84 14.61
CA LEU A 112 2.67 2.15 15.50
C LEU A 112 1.88 0.90 15.88
N LYS A 113 1.67 0.72 17.18
CA LYS A 113 0.74 -0.28 17.75
C LYS A 113 -0.45 0.44 18.35
N LEU A 114 -1.60 0.34 17.70
CA LEU A 114 -2.82 1.04 18.10
C LEU A 114 -3.89 0.02 18.54
N PRO A 115 -3.95 -0.36 19.83
CA PRO A 115 -5.02 -1.22 20.32
C PRO A 115 -6.35 -0.47 20.27
N GLY A 116 -7.36 -1.05 19.62
CA GLY A 116 -8.74 -0.56 19.67
C GLY A 116 -8.97 0.78 18.94
N LEU A 117 -8.43 0.94 17.73
CA LEU A 117 -8.66 2.12 16.90
C LEU A 117 -10.16 2.29 16.57
N GLN A 118 -10.86 3.09 17.37
CA GLN A 118 -12.23 3.53 17.08
C GLN A 118 -12.21 4.47 15.86
N PRO A 119 -13.23 4.45 14.98
CA PRO A 119 -13.33 5.34 13.82
C PRO A 119 -13.68 6.79 14.22
N ALA A 120 -12.86 7.40 15.07
CA ALA A 120 -13.03 8.78 15.52
C ALA A 120 -12.84 9.79 14.37
N ALA A 121 -12.02 9.44 13.37
CA ALA A 121 -11.71 10.30 12.22
C ALA A 121 -12.92 10.58 11.33
N GLU A 122 -13.83 9.61 11.15
CA GLU A 122 -15.01 9.76 10.28
C GLU A 122 -15.94 10.88 10.75
N ARG A 123 -15.97 11.14 12.06
CA ARG A 123 -16.81 12.19 12.66
C ARG A 123 -16.41 13.61 12.26
N TYR A 124 -15.18 13.82 11.78
CA TYR A 124 -14.73 15.13 11.27
C TYR A 124 -15.22 15.40 9.85
N PHE A 125 -15.49 14.34 9.08
CA PHE A 125 -15.91 14.41 7.69
C PHE A 125 -17.43 14.34 7.51
N GLN A 126 -18.20 14.65 8.56
CA GLN A 126 -19.66 14.60 8.53
C GLN A 126 -20.31 15.89 9.06
N GLY A 127 -21.48 16.21 8.50
CA GLY A 127 -22.35 17.30 8.97
C GLY A 127 -21.69 18.67 9.03
N CYS A 128 -21.99 19.45 10.07
CA CYS A 128 -21.49 20.82 10.25
C CYS A 128 -19.95 20.90 10.38
N ARG A 129 -19.31 19.84 10.89
CA ARG A 129 -17.84 19.78 11.03
C ARG A 129 -17.17 19.73 9.67
N PHE A 130 -17.72 18.96 8.75
CA PHE A 130 -17.25 18.92 7.36
C PHE A 130 -17.40 20.28 6.68
N ALA A 131 -18.54 20.96 6.85
CA ALA A 131 -18.74 22.29 6.30
C ALA A 131 -17.70 23.30 6.81
N LYS A 132 -17.40 23.27 8.12
CA LYS A 132 -16.34 24.10 8.71
C LYS A 132 -14.96 23.75 8.14
N LEU A 133 -14.66 22.46 8.00
CA LEU A 133 -13.40 21.96 7.41
C LEU A 133 -13.21 22.47 5.98
N CYS A 134 -14.25 22.39 5.14
CA CYS A 134 -14.23 22.90 3.77
C CYS A 134 -13.98 24.41 3.70
N GLN A 135 -14.60 25.19 4.60
CA GLN A 135 -14.36 26.65 4.68
C GLN A 135 -12.91 26.95 5.05
N THR A 136 -12.36 26.27 6.06
CA THR A 136 -10.97 26.43 6.48
C THR A 136 -10.00 26.00 5.36
N MET A 137 -10.26 24.87 4.69
CA MET A 137 -9.48 24.41 3.54
C MET A 137 -9.45 25.44 2.42
N LYS A 138 -10.60 26.00 2.06
CA LYS A 138 -10.69 27.05 1.04
C LYS A 138 -9.84 28.27 1.40
N ALA A 139 -9.98 28.78 2.62
CA ALA A 139 -9.21 29.93 3.08
C ALA A 139 -7.69 29.66 3.06
N ASN A 140 -7.27 28.46 3.46
CA ASN A 140 -5.87 28.06 3.42
C ASN A 140 -5.32 27.95 1.99
N ILE A 141 -6.08 27.37 1.05
CA ILE A 141 -5.68 27.30 -0.37
C ILE A 141 -5.52 28.72 -0.93
N GLU A 142 -6.50 29.60 -0.72
CA GLU A 142 -6.45 30.99 -1.19
C GLU A 142 -5.23 31.72 -0.61
N SER A 143 -4.99 31.59 0.69
CA SER A 143 -3.83 32.18 1.37
C SER A 143 -2.50 31.69 0.80
N LEU A 144 -2.36 30.38 0.58
CA LEU A 144 -1.12 29.79 0.04
C LEU A 144 -0.88 30.20 -1.41
N LEU A 145 -1.91 30.20 -2.26
CA LEU A 145 -1.81 30.64 -3.66
C LEU A 145 -1.42 32.11 -3.75
N LEU A 146 -2.05 32.98 -2.97
CA LEU A 146 -1.74 34.41 -2.95
C LEU A 146 -0.34 34.68 -2.38
N GLY A 147 0.08 33.90 -1.37
CA GLY A 147 1.43 34.00 -0.79
C GLY A 147 2.55 33.68 -1.78
N GLU A 148 2.34 32.70 -2.69
CA GLU A 148 3.33 32.39 -3.73
C GLU A 148 3.45 33.49 -4.79
N VAL A 149 2.35 34.20 -5.08
CA VAL A 149 2.34 35.34 -6.02
C VAL A 149 3.06 36.55 -5.43
N GLN A 150 2.98 36.79 -4.13
CA GLN A 150 3.63 37.93 -3.48
C GLN A 150 5.16 37.77 -3.33
N GLY A 151 5.66 36.53 -3.29
CA GLY A 151 7.10 36.23 -3.21
C GLY A 151 7.85 36.28 -4.55
N SER A 152 7.12 36.37 -5.67
CA SER A 152 7.68 36.51 -7.02
C SER A 152 7.29 37.88 -7.56
N SER A 153 8.09 38.46 -8.47
CA SER A 153 7.65 39.70 -9.12
C SER A 153 6.33 39.42 -9.86
N ALA A 154 5.33 40.28 -9.72
CA ALA A 154 3.93 40.03 -10.16
C ALA A 154 3.75 39.72 -11.66
N TRP A 155 4.84 39.77 -12.43
CA TRP A 155 4.89 39.63 -13.89
C TRP A 155 5.79 38.48 -14.35
N GLU A 156 6.40 37.73 -13.44
CA GLU A 156 7.34 36.66 -13.76
C GLU A 156 6.66 35.29 -13.75
N TRP A 157 6.79 34.59 -14.87
CA TRP A 157 6.30 33.22 -15.01
C TRP A 157 7.17 32.27 -14.18
N LYS A 158 6.55 31.54 -13.25
CA LYS A 158 7.19 30.46 -12.51
C LYS A 158 6.97 29.14 -13.23
N GLN A 159 8.05 28.42 -13.52
CA GLN A 159 8.00 27.08 -14.08
C GLN A 159 8.07 26.04 -12.96
N ASP A 160 7.10 25.12 -12.91
CA ASP A 160 7.07 23.98 -11.99
C ASP A 160 6.35 22.80 -12.67
N SER A 161 6.55 21.60 -12.14
CA SER A 161 5.75 20.43 -12.54
C SER A 161 4.36 20.49 -11.90
N LEU A 162 3.34 20.16 -12.69
CA LEU A 162 1.94 20.17 -12.21
C LEU A 162 1.76 19.28 -10.97
N PHE A 163 2.39 18.10 -10.95
CA PHE A 163 2.29 17.19 -9.82
C PHE A 163 2.92 17.77 -8.54
N SER A 164 4.16 18.29 -8.62
CA SER A 164 4.83 18.90 -7.46
C SER A 164 4.02 20.06 -6.91
N PHE A 165 3.56 20.95 -7.79
CA PHE A 165 2.73 22.09 -7.44
C PHE A 165 1.44 21.68 -6.73
N CYS A 166 0.63 20.81 -7.34
CA CYS A 166 -0.63 20.36 -6.76
C CYS A 166 -0.43 19.60 -5.45
N TYR A 167 0.58 18.73 -5.37
CA TYR A 167 0.86 17.98 -4.15
C TYR A 167 1.27 18.91 -3.02
N SER A 168 2.24 19.81 -3.26
CA SER A 168 2.70 20.77 -2.26
C SER A 168 1.56 21.63 -1.74
N LEU A 169 0.77 22.24 -2.64
CA LEU A 169 -0.35 23.11 -2.27
C LEU A 169 -1.40 22.36 -1.45
N LEU A 170 -1.88 21.21 -1.93
CA LEU A 170 -2.95 20.46 -1.26
C LEU A 170 -2.48 19.87 0.07
N PHE A 171 -1.23 19.40 0.15
CA PHE A 171 -0.66 18.89 1.39
C PHE A 171 -0.54 20.00 2.44
N ARG A 172 0.04 21.15 2.06
CA ARG A 172 0.23 22.28 2.98
C ARG A 172 -1.12 22.81 3.47
N ALA A 173 -2.07 23.02 2.56
CA ALA A 173 -3.43 23.42 2.92
C ALA A 173 -4.11 22.41 3.84
N GLY A 174 -4.05 21.12 3.50
CA GLY A 174 -4.63 20.04 4.28
C GLY A 174 -4.01 19.91 5.68
N TYR A 175 -2.69 20.06 5.79
CA TYR A 175 -1.98 20.05 7.08
C TYR A 175 -2.44 21.20 7.97
N LEU A 176 -2.49 22.43 7.45
CA LEU A 176 -2.96 23.60 8.19
C LEU A 176 -4.44 23.45 8.61
N THR A 177 -5.26 22.87 7.74
CA THR A 177 -6.69 22.66 8.01
C THR A 177 -6.97 21.57 9.03
N MET A 178 -6.28 20.43 8.94
CA MET A 178 -6.55 19.26 9.79
C MET A 178 -5.91 19.37 11.18
N PHE A 179 -4.73 19.99 11.28
CA PHE A 179 -3.97 20.08 12.53
C PHE A 179 -4.07 21.45 13.19
N GLU A 180 -4.75 22.42 12.58
CA GLU A 180 -4.85 23.82 13.03
C GLU A 180 -3.46 24.41 13.39
N SER A 181 -2.43 23.94 12.69
CA SER A 181 -1.04 24.19 13.03
C SER A 181 -0.61 25.57 12.56
N THR A 182 0.11 26.30 13.40
CA THR A 182 0.83 27.52 13.02
C THR A 182 2.26 27.22 12.52
N GLY A 183 2.62 25.93 12.45
CA GLY A 183 3.94 25.48 12.04
C GLY A 183 4.22 25.70 10.55
N ASN A 184 5.50 25.61 10.17
CA ASN A 184 5.94 25.78 8.80
C ASN A 184 5.55 24.56 7.95
N ALA A 185 4.39 24.63 7.28
CA ALA A 185 3.86 23.57 6.44
C ALA A 185 4.82 23.15 5.31
N ASN A 186 5.73 24.03 4.87
CA ASN A 186 6.69 23.72 3.80
C ASN A 186 7.71 22.68 4.29
N VAL A 187 8.26 22.86 5.50
CA VAL A 187 9.23 21.91 6.08
C VAL A 187 8.58 20.54 6.29
N VAL A 188 7.33 20.54 6.78
CA VAL A 188 6.58 19.29 6.97
C VAL A 188 6.33 18.59 5.63
N TYR A 189 6.01 19.34 4.57
CA TYR A 189 5.85 18.78 3.22
C TYR A 189 7.15 18.14 2.70
N GLU A 190 8.29 18.81 2.83
CA GLU A 190 9.58 18.28 2.36
C GLU A 190 9.95 16.97 3.06
N GLU A 191 9.82 16.91 4.39
CA GLU A 191 10.08 15.67 5.15
C GLU A 191 9.06 14.57 4.83
N PHE A 192 7.77 14.94 4.67
CA PHE A 192 6.74 14.00 4.25
C PHE A 192 7.04 13.42 2.87
N ARG A 193 7.51 14.22 1.90
CA ARG A 193 7.85 13.73 0.55
C ARG A 193 9.01 12.74 0.55
N LYS A 194 10.02 12.95 1.39
CA LYS A 194 11.11 11.99 1.58
C LYS A 194 10.59 10.64 2.09
N PHE A 195 9.69 10.67 3.07
CA PHE A 195 9.04 9.48 3.60
C PHE A 195 8.13 8.79 2.58
N ASP A 196 7.26 9.55 1.90
CA ASP A 196 6.28 9.04 0.93
C ASP A 196 6.93 8.30 -0.24
N GLN A 197 8.09 8.77 -0.72
CA GLN A 197 8.87 8.09 -1.76
C GLN A 197 9.38 6.70 -1.33
N LEU A 198 9.57 6.49 -0.03
CA LEU A 198 10.04 5.23 0.55
C LEU A 198 8.88 4.31 0.99
N LEU A 199 7.65 4.83 1.03
CA LEU A 199 6.47 4.12 1.54
C LEU A 199 6.24 2.76 0.85
N PRO A 200 6.34 2.61 -0.50
CA PRO A 200 6.20 1.31 -1.13
C PRO A 200 7.25 0.29 -0.67
N LYS A 201 8.49 0.73 -0.43
CA LYS A 201 9.58 -0.13 0.04
C LYS A 201 9.38 -0.54 1.50
N LEU A 202 8.90 0.38 2.34
CA LEU A 202 8.52 0.12 3.74
C LEU A 202 7.39 -0.91 3.80
N ALA A 203 6.35 -0.74 2.98
CA ALA A 203 5.21 -1.66 2.93
C ALA A 203 5.66 -3.10 2.55
N GLN A 204 6.59 -3.21 1.61
CA GLN A 204 7.18 -4.48 1.17
C GLN A 204 8.19 -5.08 2.17
N GLY A 205 8.65 -4.32 3.17
CA GLY A 205 9.70 -4.75 4.11
C GLY A 205 11.07 -4.91 3.44
N SER A 206 11.34 -4.09 2.42
CA SER A 206 12.54 -4.17 1.56
C SER A 206 13.58 -3.08 1.85
N LEU A 207 13.41 -2.36 2.95
CA LEU A 207 14.34 -1.35 3.48
C LEU A 207 15.22 -1.94 4.59
#